data_AF-A0A0N7KHR7-F1
#
_entry.id   AF-A0A0N7KHR7-F1
#
_cell.length_a   1.000
_cell.length_b   1.000
_cell.length_c   1.000
_cell.angle_alpha   90.00
_cell.angle_beta   90.00
_cell.angle_gamma   90.00
#
_symmetry.space_group_name_H-M   'P 1'
#
loop_
_entity.id
_entity.type
_entity.pdbx_description
1 polymer ?
#
loop_
_entity_poly.entity_id
_entity_poly.type
_entity_poly.pdbx_seq_one_letter_code
_entity_poly.pdbx_strand_id
1 'polypeptide(L)'
;VPAGVCRVHGGFCSLRETFCLAQADGGKAVERLVACLDHLDGRVVEAALAALSTLVCDGVDAREGVVVLGEADGLRPVVDIMVESRTEALQRRAVWAVERILRVEEIAGEVAADQTVASALVEAYRNGDPRTRQTAERALRHLDRIPNFSAAFQSKRS
;
A
#
# COMPACT_ATOMS: atom_id res chain seq x y z
N VAL A 1 13.21 10.45 -17.54
CA VAL A 1 12.15 10.14 -18.53
C VAL A 1 12.13 11.23 -19.62
N PRO A 2 11.96 10.90 -20.91
CA PRO A 2 11.74 11.89 -21.96
C PRO A 2 10.50 12.74 -21.66
N ALA A 3 10.48 14.00 -22.11
CA ALA A 3 9.33 14.88 -21.93
C ALA A 3 8.05 14.23 -22.51
N GLY A 4 6.97 14.17 -21.72
CA GLY A 4 5.68 13.59 -22.12
C GLY A 4 5.49 12.11 -21.78
N VAL A 5 6.53 11.41 -21.28
CA VAL A 5 6.40 10.01 -20.83
C VAL A 5 6.01 9.97 -19.35
N CYS A 6 4.96 9.22 -19.02
CA CYS A 6 4.51 9.03 -17.65
C CYS A 6 5.55 8.25 -16.84
N ARG A 7 6.00 8.82 -15.71
CA ARG A 7 6.97 8.18 -14.82
C ARG A 7 6.47 6.87 -14.22
N VAL A 8 5.16 6.72 -14.01
CA VAL A 8 4.56 5.51 -13.42
C VAL A 8 4.37 4.40 -14.47
N HIS A 9 3.91 4.72 -15.68
CA HIS A 9 3.59 3.71 -16.70
C HIS A 9 4.66 3.54 -17.78
N GLY A 10 5.66 4.41 -17.87
CA GLY A 10 6.72 4.37 -18.89
C GLY A 10 6.26 4.69 -20.32
N GLY A 11 4.95 4.90 -20.54
CA GLY A 11 4.35 5.30 -21.82
C GLY A 11 3.65 6.66 -21.74
N PHE A 12 2.93 7.03 -22.80
CA PHE A 12 2.11 8.25 -22.79
C PHE A 12 0.82 8.01 -22.01
N CYS A 13 0.59 8.82 -20.98
CA CYS A 13 -0.67 8.85 -20.23
C CYS A 13 -1.41 10.16 -20.50
N SER A 14 -2.72 10.09 -20.69
CA SER A 14 -3.58 11.26 -20.86
C SER A 14 -4.92 11.05 -20.17
N LEU A 15 -5.64 12.13 -19.89
CA LEU A 15 -6.99 12.04 -19.31
C LEU A 15 -8.01 11.35 -20.23
N ARG A 16 -7.73 11.27 -21.55
CA ARG A 16 -8.70 10.82 -22.56
C ARG A 16 -8.51 9.37 -22.98
N GLU A 17 -7.27 8.89 -23.03
CA GLU A 17 -6.95 7.58 -23.62
C GLU A 17 -6.38 6.61 -22.59
N THR A 18 -5.29 7.02 -21.94
CA THR A 18 -4.51 6.18 -21.01
C THR A 18 -4.39 6.90 -19.67
N PHE A 19 -5.51 6.91 -18.93
CA PHE A 19 -5.62 7.65 -17.67
C PHE A 19 -4.56 7.21 -16.65
N CYS A 20 -3.90 8.19 -16.04
CA CYS A 20 -2.99 7.99 -14.92
C CYS A 20 -3.20 9.10 -13.89
N LEU A 21 -3.40 8.71 -12.63
CA LEU A 21 -3.57 9.64 -11.52
C LEU A 21 -2.41 10.63 -11.40
N ALA A 22 -1.17 10.17 -11.59
CA ALA A 22 0.02 11.02 -11.52
C ALA A 22 0.06 12.13 -12.58
N GLN A 23 -0.73 12.01 -13.66
CA GLN A 23 -0.83 13.04 -14.71
C GLN A 23 -2.12 13.87 -14.60
N ALA A 24 -3.11 13.40 -13.84
CA ALA A 24 -4.39 14.07 -13.70
C ALA A 24 -4.26 15.34 -12.87
N ASP A 25 -4.82 16.45 -13.36
CA ASP A 25 -4.77 17.77 -12.73
C ASP A 25 -3.35 18.22 -12.34
N GLY A 26 -2.34 17.87 -13.15
CA GLY A 26 -0.95 18.17 -12.86
C GLY A 26 -0.40 17.51 -11.59
N GLY A 27 -0.91 16.32 -11.24
CA GLY A 27 -0.53 15.57 -10.04
C GLY A 27 -1.43 15.80 -8.83
N LYS A 28 -2.20 16.90 -8.82
CA LYS A 28 -3.09 17.29 -7.71
C LYS A 28 -4.20 16.29 -7.42
N ALA A 29 -4.54 15.43 -8.39
CA ALA A 29 -5.50 14.36 -8.16
C ALA A 29 -5.04 13.40 -7.05
N VAL A 30 -3.73 13.14 -6.95
CA VAL A 30 -3.16 12.28 -5.91
C VAL A 30 -3.31 12.92 -4.54
N GLU A 31 -2.92 14.20 -4.39
CA GLU A 31 -3.07 14.97 -3.14
C GLU A 31 -4.52 14.98 -2.63
N ARG A 32 -5.49 15.21 -3.53
CA ARG A 32 -6.92 15.20 -3.18
C ARG A 32 -7.41 13.83 -2.73
N LEU A 33 -6.93 12.77 -3.37
CA LEU A 33 -7.27 11.40 -2.95
C LEU A 33 -6.62 11.05 -1.61
N VAL A 34 -5.40 11.51 -1.33
CA VAL A 34 -4.76 11.37 -0.03
C VAL A 34 -5.57 12.09 1.05
N ALA A 35 -6.05 13.31 0.80
CA ALA A 35 -6.92 14.03 1.74
C ALA A 35 -8.22 13.28 2.06
N CYS A 36 -8.74 12.48 1.11
CA CYS A 36 -9.93 11.65 1.34
C CYS A 36 -9.68 10.44 2.27
N LEU A 37 -8.43 10.11 2.61
CA LEU A 37 -8.11 9.00 3.51
C LEU A 37 -8.48 9.28 4.97
N ASP A 38 -8.62 10.55 5.35
CA ASP A 38 -9.09 10.99 6.68
C ASP A 38 -10.61 11.26 6.71
N HIS A 39 -11.35 10.80 5.70
CA HIS A 39 -12.78 11.06 5.61
C HIS A 39 -13.58 10.17 6.58
N LEU A 40 -14.64 10.72 7.20
CA LEU A 40 -15.47 10.00 8.18
C LEU A 40 -16.29 8.85 7.56
N ASP A 41 -16.65 8.97 6.29
CA ASP A 41 -17.32 7.90 5.53
C ASP A 41 -16.30 6.90 4.99
N GLY A 42 -16.30 5.69 5.56
CA GLY A 42 -15.39 4.62 5.14
C GLY A 42 -15.50 4.20 3.67
N ARG A 43 -16.62 4.48 3.00
CA ARG A 43 -16.77 4.23 1.55
C ARG A 43 -15.93 5.19 0.72
N VAL A 44 -15.77 6.43 1.19
CA VAL A 44 -14.90 7.44 0.57
C VAL A 44 -13.45 7.04 0.76
N VAL A 45 -13.06 6.67 1.98
CA VAL A 45 -11.72 6.16 2.29
C VAL A 45 -11.39 4.94 1.43
N GLU A 46 -12.33 4.00 1.31
CA GLU A 46 -12.14 2.80 0.52
C GLU A 46 -11.93 3.10 -0.97
N ALA A 47 -12.76 3.98 -1.54
CA ALA A 47 -12.65 4.39 -2.95
C ALA A 47 -11.35 5.16 -3.21
N ALA A 48 -10.95 6.05 -2.29
CA ALA A 48 -9.72 6.80 -2.39
C ALA A 48 -8.49 5.89 -2.33
N LEU A 49 -8.44 4.98 -1.36
CA LEU A 49 -7.38 4.00 -1.25
C LEU A 49 -7.32 3.09 -2.48
N ALA A 50 -8.47 2.68 -3.04
CA ALA A 50 -8.54 1.89 -4.26
C ALA A 50 -7.94 2.63 -5.47
N ALA A 51 -8.23 3.92 -5.62
CA ALA A 51 -7.65 4.75 -6.66
C ALA A 51 -6.13 4.92 -6.45
N LEU A 52 -5.68 5.30 -5.25
CA LEU A 52 -4.24 5.44 -4.95
C LEU A 52 -3.47 4.14 -5.14
N SER A 53 -4.08 3.00 -4.83
CA SER A 53 -3.50 1.66 -5.04
C SER A 53 -3.12 1.39 -6.50
N THR A 54 -3.72 2.09 -7.48
CA THR A 54 -3.35 1.92 -8.89
C THR A 54 -1.96 2.49 -9.21
N LEU A 55 -1.41 3.35 -8.35
CA LEU A 55 -0.04 3.86 -8.53
C LEU A 55 1.02 2.81 -8.24
N VAL A 56 0.69 1.77 -7.48
CA VAL A 56 1.63 0.73 -7.00
C VAL A 56 1.21 -0.68 -7.42
N CYS A 57 0.32 -0.78 -8.41
CA CYS A 57 -0.19 -2.06 -8.92
C CYS A 57 0.84 -2.83 -9.75
N ASP A 58 0.48 -4.03 -10.19
CA ASP A 58 1.34 -4.78 -11.10
C ASP A 58 1.30 -4.16 -12.50
N GLY A 59 2.45 -4.09 -13.17
CA GLY A 59 2.56 -3.53 -14.52
C GLY A 59 2.92 -2.05 -14.59
N VAL A 60 3.15 -1.39 -13.44
CA VAL A 60 3.70 -0.04 -13.36
C VAL A 60 5.11 -0.05 -12.79
N ASP A 61 5.85 1.04 -12.96
CA ASP A 61 7.06 1.31 -12.20
C ASP A 61 6.67 1.60 -10.75
N ALA A 62 6.75 0.56 -9.91
CA ALA A 62 6.34 0.62 -8.52
C ALA A 62 7.15 1.65 -7.72
N ARG A 63 8.43 1.85 -8.03
CA ARG A 63 9.26 2.83 -7.31
C ARG A 63 8.78 4.24 -7.61
N GLU A 64 8.55 4.56 -8.87
CA GLU A 64 8.01 5.86 -9.28
C GLU A 64 6.60 6.09 -8.73
N GLY A 65 5.77 5.05 -8.66
CA GLY A 65 4.46 5.10 -8.00
C GLY A 65 4.52 5.46 -6.52
N VAL A 66 5.43 4.83 -5.78
CA VAL A 66 5.69 5.13 -4.36
C VAL A 66 6.22 6.55 -4.17
N VAL A 67 7.10 7.02 -5.06
CA VAL A 67 7.58 8.42 -5.04
C VAL A 67 6.43 9.39 -5.26
N VAL A 68 5.56 9.18 -6.25
CA VAL A 68 4.38 10.03 -6.47
C VAL A 68 3.45 10.05 -5.26
N LEU A 69 3.27 8.91 -4.58
CA LEU A 69 2.47 8.84 -3.36
C LEU A 69 3.16 9.59 -2.20
N GLY A 70 4.48 9.51 -2.09
CA GLY A 70 5.27 10.23 -1.09
C GLY A 70 5.30 11.74 -1.31
N GLU A 71 5.41 12.20 -2.55
CA GLU A 71 5.32 13.63 -2.93
C GLU A 71 3.97 14.26 -2.53
N ALA A 72 2.92 13.43 -2.40
CA ALA A 72 1.59 13.83 -1.96
C ALA A 72 1.32 13.53 -0.46
N ASP A 73 2.36 13.28 0.34
CA ASP A 73 2.29 12.93 1.77
C ASP A 73 1.39 11.70 2.06
N GLY A 74 1.25 10.79 1.09
CA GLY A 74 0.30 9.67 1.14
C GLY A 74 0.80 8.40 1.82
N LEU A 75 2.11 8.26 2.07
CA LEU A 75 2.68 7.03 2.65
C LEU A 75 2.15 6.77 4.07
N ARG A 76 2.19 7.80 4.93
CA ARG A 76 1.74 7.67 6.32
C ARG A 76 0.23 7.43 6.42
N PRO A 77 -0.65 8.19 5.73
CA PRO A 77 -2.09 7.90 5.70
C PRO A 77 -2.45 6.47 5.27
N VAL A 78 -1.76 5.90 4.28
CA VAL A 78 -1.99 4.51 3.84
C VAL A 78 -1.63 3.51 4.94
N VAL A 79 -0.54 3.75 5.66
CA VAL A 79 -0.12 2.94 6.81
C VAL A 79 -1.12 3.07 7.96
N ASP A 80 -1.57 4.27 8.29
CA ASP A 80 -2.52 4.50 9.37
C ASP A 80 -3.86 3.81 9.10
N ILE A 81 -4.34 3.80 7.85
CA ILE A 81 -5.52 3.00 7.47
C ILE A 81 -5.30 1.52 7.79
N MET A 82 -4.12 0.96 7.51
CA MET A 82 -3.85 -0.46 7.83
C MET A 82 -3.94 -0.73 9.33
N VAL A 83 -3.43 0.20 10.16
CA VAL A 83 -3.43 0.09 11.62
C VAL A 83 -4.85 0.27 12.19
N GLU A 84 -5.64 1.18 11.63
CA GLU A 84 -6.96 1.58 12.15
C GLU A 84 -8.14 0.89 11.46
N SER A 85 -7.87 0.01 10.49
CA SER A 85 -8.86 -0.55 9.58
C SER A 85 -10.09 -1.11 10.31
N ARG A 86 -11.27 -0.58 9.95
CA ARG A 86 -12.55 -0.93 10.59
C ARG A 86 -13.32 -2.04 9.85
N THR A 87 -12.87 -2.40 8.65
CA THR A 87 -13.48 -3.46 7.82
C THR A 87 -12.41 -4.35 7.21
N GLU A 88 -12.75 -5.62 6.96
CA GLU A 88 -11.83 -6.56 6.31
C GLU A 88 -11.43 -6.10 4.90
N ALA A 89 -12.33 -5.43 4.18
CA ALA A 89 -12.07 -4.93 2.83
C ALA A 89 -11.00 -3.83 2.81
N LEU A 90 -11.12 -2.87 3.75
CA LEU A 90 -10.12 -1.82 3.94
C LEU A 90 -8.78 -2.41 4.39
N GLN A 91 -8.81 -3.31 5.38
CA GLN A 91 -7.59 -3.95 5.87
C GLN A 91 -6.86 -4.71 4.76
N ARG A 92 -7.57 -5.53 3.99
CA ARG A 92 -6.99 -6.28 2.86
C ARG A 92 -6.31 -5.36 1.86
N ARG A 93 -6.96 -4.25 1.50
CA ARG A 93 -6.42 -3.30 0.52
C ARG A 93 -5.24 -2.51 1.09
N ALA A 94 -5.32 -2.09 2.35
CA ALA A 94 -4.25 -1.36 3.01
C ALA A 94 -3.00 -2.23 3.20
N VAL A 95 -3.16 -3.47 3.66
CA VAL A 95 -2.06 -4.46 3.75
C VAL A 95 -1.41 -4.68 2.38
N TRP A 96 -2.22 -4.76 1.32
CA TRP A 96 -1.69 -4.87 -0.04
C TRP A 96 -0.91 -3.62 -0.47
N ALA A 97 -1.45 -2.42 -0.26
CA ALA A 97 -0.77 -1.19 -0.63
C ALA A 97 0.55 -1.02 0.16
N VAL A 98 0.53 -1.30 1.47
CA VAL A 98 1.72 -1.29 2.33
C VAL A 98 2.75 -2.31 1.86
N GLU A 99 2.37 -3.54 1.52
CA GLU A 99 3.33 -4.52 0.96
C GLU A 99 4.02 -4.00 -0.30
N ARG A 100 3.31 -3.25 -1.17
CA ARG A 100 3.90 -2.65 -2.37
C ARG A 100 4.86 -1.53 -2.04
N ILE A 101 4.48 -0.65 -1.12
CA ILE A 101 5.32 0.46 -0.63
C ILE A 101 6.63 -0.09 -0.07
N LEU A 102 6.55 -1.16 0.72
CA LEU A 102 7.71 -1.81 1.35
C LEU A 102 8.66 -2.51 0.38
N ARG A 103 8.34 -2.62 -0.91
CA ARG A 103 9.29 -3.12 -1.91
C ARG A 103 10.37 -2.09 -2.26
N VAL A 104 10.17 -0.82 -1.87
CA VAL A 104 11.16 0.24 -2.02
C VAL A 104 12.03 0.25 -0.77
N GLU A 105 13.28 -0.18 -0.90
CA GLU A 105 14.20 -0.43 0.23
C GLU A 105 14.39 0.80 1.12
N GLU A 106 14.44 2.00 0.52
CA GLU A 106 14.59 3.26 1.27
C GLU A 106 13.42 3.50 2.21
N ILE A 107 12.18 3.17 1.78
CA ILE A 107 10.98 3.30 2.59
C ILE A 107 10.87 2.15 3.61
N ALA A 108 11.27 0.94 3.23
CA ALA A 108 11.25 -0.21 4.12
C ALA A 108 12.11 0.02 5.37
N GLY A 109 13.27 0.66 5.23
CA GLY A 109 14.13 1.03 6.36
C GLY A 109 13.46 1.98 7.36
N GLU A 110 12.76 3.01 6.87
CA GLU A 110 12.02 3.95 7.72
C GLU A 110 10.83 3.27 8.43
N VAL A 111 10.09 2.44 7.69
CA VAL A 111 8.92 1.73 8.23
C VAL A 111 9.32 0.62 9.21
N ALA A 112 10.47 -0.03 9.03
CA ALA A 112 10.98 -1.06 9.95
C ALA A 112 11.24 -0.54 11.37
N ALA A 113 11.49 0.76 11.52
CA ALA A 113 11.62 1.41 12.82
C ALA A 113 10.27 1.57 13.55
N ASP A 114 9.16 1.55 12.83
CA ASP A 114 7.82 1.69 13.40
C ASP A 114 7.25 0.33 13.86
N GLN A 115 7.30 0.11 15.18
CA GLN A 115 6.79 -1.11 15.81
C GLN A 115 5.27 -1.28 15.67
N THR A 116 4.51 -0.20 15.45
CA THR A 116 3.05 -0.27 15.25
C THR A 116 2.73 -0.94 13.91
N VAL A 117 3.49 -0.63 12.87
CA VAL A 117 3.34 -1.22 11.54
C VAL A 117 3.62 -2.71 11.56
N ALA A 118 4.73 -3.12 12.19
CA ALA A 118 5.06 -4.53 12.31
C ALA A 118 3.98 -5.30 13.10
N SER A 119 3.44 -4.71 14.17
CA SER A 119 2.38 -5.33 14.97
C SER A 119 1.09 -5.51 14.16
N ALA A 120 0.67 -4.49 13.41
CA ALA A 120 -0.50 -4.54 12.54
C ALA A 120 -0.35 -5.58 11.43
N LEU A 121 0.84 -5.71 10.82
CA LEU A 121 1.13 -6.75 9.82
C LEU A 121 1.10 -8.16 10.44
N VAL A 122 1.64 -8.34 11.66
CA VAL A 122 1.55 -9.62 12.37
C VAL A 122 0.10 -9.98 12.69
N GLU A 123 -0.72 -9.01 13.08
CA GLU A 123 -2.15 -9.21 13.30
C GLU A 123 -2.87 -9.61 12.01
N ALA A 124 -2.64 -8.89 10.91
CA ALA A 124 -3.17 -9.22 9.59
C ALA A 124 -2.74 -10.63 9.13
N TYR A 125 -1.50 -11.03 9.40
CA TYR A 125 -1.00 -12.38 9.11
C TYR A 125 -1.71 -13.48 9.93
N ARG A 126 -2.04 -13.21 11.20
CA ARG A 126 -2.70 -14.19 12.08
C ARG A 126 -4.19 -14.30 11.80
N ASN A 127 -4.85 -13.17 11.61
CA ASN A 127 -6.31 -13.08 11.65
C ASN A 127 -6.95 -12.89 10.27
N GLY A 128 -6.21 -12.36 9.29
CA GLY A 128 -6.76 -12.06 7.97
C GLY A 128 -7.21 -13.30 7.18
N ASP A 129 -7.94 -13.08 6.09
CA ASP A 129 -8.25 -14.13 5.12
C ASP A 129 -6.98 -14.64 4.40
N PRO A 130 -7.00 -15.80 3.73
CA PRO A 130 -5.81 -16.39 3.13
C PRO A 130 -4.99 -15.47 2.22
N ARG A 131 -5.63 -14.56 1.47
CA ARG A 131 -4.93 -13.59 0.62
C ARG A 131 -4.25 -12.52 1.46
N THR A 132 -4.97 -11.96 2.42
CA THR A 132 -4.44 -10.96 3.36
C THR A 132 -3.24 -11.51 4.14
N ARG A 133 -3.31 -12.77 4.60
CA ARG A 133 -2.17 -13.43 5.29
C ARG A 133 -0.94 -13.53 4.41
N GLN A 134 -1.11 -14.00 3.17
CA GLN A 134 0.01 -14.12 2.23
C GLN A 134 0.66 -12.77 1.94
N THR A 135 -0.15 -11.72 1.79
CA THR A 135 0.37 -10.37 1.56
C THR A 135 1.06 -9.80 2.79
N ALA A 136 0.50 -9.99 3.98
CA ALA A 136 1.13 -9.58 5.24
C ALA A 136 2.48 -10.31 5.47
N GLU A 137 2.56 -11.60 5.14
CA GLU A 137 3.82 -12.35 5.22
C GLU A 137 4.90 -11.75 4.32
N ARG A 138 4.54 -11.38 3.09
CA ARG A 138 5.47 -10.72 2.15
C ARG A 138 5.92 -9.36 2.66
N ALA A 139 5.01 -8.55 3.20
CA ALA A 139 5.34 -7.27 3.81
C ALA A 139 6.33 -7.44 4.98
N LEU A 140 6.11 -8.43 5.85
CA LEU A 140 6.99 -8.72 6.98
C LEU A 140 8.39 -9.18 6.55
N ARG A 141 8.54 -9.84 5.41
CA ARG A 141 9.84 -10.20 4.83
C ARG A 141 10.64 -8.96 4.42
N HIS A 142 9.99 -7.94 3.88
CA HIS A 142 10.65 -6.67 3.51
C HIS A 142 11.13 -5.89 4.74
N LEU A 143 10.54 -6.12 5.91
CA LEU A 143 10.96 -5.52 7.18
C LEU A 143 12.05 -6.32 7.90
N ASP A 144 12.59 -7.40 7.30
CA ASP A 144 13.42 -8.42 7.97
C ASP A 144 12.80 -8.98 9.26
N ARG A 145 11.47 -8.90 9.37
CA ARG A 145 10.67 -9.31 10.54
C ARG A 145 9.84 -10.52 10.21
N ILE A 146 10.42 -11.52 9.53
CA ILE A 146 9.75 -12.80 9.29
C ILE A 146 9.36 -13.37 10.64
N PRO A 147 8.07 -13.55 10.93
CA PRO A 147 7.70 -14.20 12.16
C PRO A 147 8.11 -15.67 12.08
N ASN A 148 9.06 -16.08 12.93
CA ASN A 148 9.41 -17.48 13.08
C ASN A 148 8.25 -18.22 13.78
N PHE A 149 7.30 -18.74 12.99
CA PHE A 149 6.15 -19.50 13.50
C PHE A 149 6.20 -21.00 13.22
N SER A 150 7.40 -21.58 13.04
CA SER A 150 7.60 -23.05 12.98
C SER A 150 7.05 -23.79 14.23
N ALA A 151 6.64 -23.09 15.28
CA ALA A 151 5.97 -23.63 16.45
C ALA A 151 4.42 -23.68 16.39
N ALA A 152 3.76 -22.96 15.47
CA ALA A 152 2.28 -22.86 15.45
C ALA A 152 1.59 -24.05 14.74
N PHE A 153 2.33 -24.88 14.01
CA PHE A 153 1.78 -26.03 13.27
C PHE A 153 1.99 -27.40 13.94
N GLN A 154 2.53 -27.48 15.16
CA GLN A 154 2.74 -28.77 15.86
C GLN A 154 1.70 -29.12 16.93
N SER A 155 0.67 -28.32 17.18
CA SER A 155 -0.33 -28.61 18.22
C SER A 155 -1.69 -29.07 17.67
N LYS A 156 -1.71 -30.05 16.75
CA LYS A 156 -2.88 -30.92 16.49
C LYS A 156 -2.48 -32.28 15.91
N ARG A 157 -1.55 -32.99 16.55
CA ARG A 157 -1.42 -34.46 16.43
C ARG A 157 -0.86 -35.01 17.74
N SER A 158 -1.73 -35.24 18.70
CA SER A 158 -1.57 -36.24 19.76
C SER A 158 -2.96 -36.69 20.17
#